data_AF-A4YXU6-F1
#
_entry.id   AF-A4YXU6-F1
#
_cell.length_a   1.000
_cell.length_b   1.000
_cell.length_c   1.000
_cell.angle_alpha   90.00
_cell.angle_beta   90.00
_cell.angle_gamma   90.00
#
_symmetry.space_group_name_H-M   'P 1'
#
loop_
_entity.id
_entity.type
_entity.pdbx_description
1 polymer ?
#
loop_
_entity_poly.entity_id
_entity_poly.type
_entity_poly.pdbx_seq_one_letter_code
_entity_poly.pdbx_strand_id
1 'polypeptide(L)'
;MRIDISFLPTLAAVFMLAFARIAAMVMLLPGLGEVNIPVRIKLATALLLTMIVLPLNRQAYQVDLQALSPLVVMMVHEIVIGIVLGATARVTLSALQVAGSVIAQQMGLGFVTAVDPTQGQQGVLIGNFLTMLGVTLLFATDSHHLVIAALSDSYKIFAPGELVPSGDVASLATKAFAAAFKIGLQLSAPFLVFGLVFNIGLGVLARLMPQMQVYFVGAPLSILIGFLIFALVLTAMMGTFLGYFEGVLHELMPR
;
A
#
# COMPACT_ATOMS: atom_id res chain seq x y z
N MET A 1 34.79 11.07 -37.79
CA MET A 1 33.69 10.40 -37.07
C MET A 1 32.63 11.46 -36.76
N ARG A 2 31.59 11.59 -37.58
CA ARG A 2 30.48 12.52 -37.30
C ARG A 2 29.61 11.83 -36.24
N ILE A 3 29.64 12.34 -35.01
CA ILE A 3 28.69 11.91 -33.98
C ILE A 3 27.33 12.44 -34.45
N ASP A 4 26.44 11.52 -34.82
CA ASP A 4 25.10 11.88 -35.26
C ASP A 4 24.26 12.21 -34.02
N ILE A 5 23.90 13.49 -33.83
CA ILE A 5 23.24 14.01 -32.61
C ILE A 5 21.70 13.86 -32.72
N SER A 6 21.20 13.41 -33.87
CA SER A 6 19.78 13.28 -34.19
C SER A 6 18.99 12.32 -33.28
N PHE A 7 19.67 11.43 -32.54
CA PHE A 7 19.03 10.52 -31.58
C PHE A 7 18.82 11.11 -30.17
N LEU A 8 19.42 12.26 -29.85
CA LEU A 8 19.29 12.85 -28.51
C LEU A 8 17.85 13.29 -28.17
N PRO A 9 17.08 13.91 -29.09
CA PRO A 9 15.70 14.32 -28.80
C PRO A 9 14.78 13.12 -28.55
N THR A 10 14.91 12.04 -29.33
CA THR A 10 14.13 10.81 -29.12
C THR A 10 14.50 10.16 -27.78
N LEU A 11 15.78 10.08 -27.45
CA LEU A 11 16.22 9.54 -26.16
C LEU A 11 15.70 10.37 -24.98
N ALA A 12 15.74 11.71 -25.08
CA ALA A 12 15.22 12.59 -24.05
C ALA A 12 13.70 12.44 -23.86
N ALA A 13 12.94 12.30 -24.95
CA ALA A 13 11.50 12.08 -24.89
C ALA A 13 11.17 10.73 -24.22
N VAL A 14 11.84 9.65 -24.62
CA VAL A 14 11.66 8.32 -24.00
C VAL A 14 12.06 8.34 -22.53
N PHE A 15 13.16 9.03 -22.19
CA PHE A 15 13.59 9.21 -20.80
C PHE A 15 12.52 9.93 -19.98
N MET A 16 11.93 11.03 -20.50
CA MET A 16 10.88 11.77 -19.80
C MET A 16 9.62 10.92 -19.59
N LEU A 17 9.21 10.12 -20.57
CA LEU A 17 8.05 9.23 -20.45
C LEU A 17 8.29 8.14 -19.39
N ALA A 18 9.43 7.45 -19.45
CA ALA A 18 9.81 6.45 -18.46
C ALA A 18 9.95 7.05 -17.05
N PHE A 19 10.56 8.23 -16.96
CA PHE A 19 10.66 8.96 -15.70
C PHE A 19 9.29 9.31 -15.13
N ALA A 20 8.33 9.73 -15.96
CA ALA A 20 6.98 10.06 -15.51
C ALA A 20 6.27 8.87 -14.87
N ARG A 21 6.35 7.67 -15.48
CA ARG A 21 5.82 6.42 -14.91
C ARG A 21 6.47 6.06 -13.59
N ILE A 22 7.81 6.05 -13.57
CA ILE A 22 8.59 5.63 -12.40
C ILE A 22 8.44 6.62 -11.25
N ALA A 23 8.48 7.92 -11.52
CA ALA A 23 8.27 8.95 -10.52
C ALA A 23 6.87 8.87 -9.91
N ALA A 24 5.82 8.71 -10.74
CA ALA A 24 4.45 8.55 -10.25
C ALA A 24 4.29 7.33 -9.33
N MET A 25 4.92 6.20 -9.70
CA MET A 25 4.93 4.99 -8.87
C MET A 25 5.68 5.23 -7.55
N VAL A 26 6.90 5.75 -7.59
CA VAL A 26 7.75 5.99 -6.40
C VAL A 26 7.09 6.94 -5.41
N MET A 27 6.34 7.93 -5.89
CA MET A 27 5.61 8.87 -5.03
C MET A 27 4.50 8.20 -4.21
N LEU A 28 3.94 7.09 -4.68
CA LEU A 28 2.89 6.36 -3.99
C LEU A 28 3.39 5.09 -3.30
N LEU A 29 4.55 4.58 -3.69
CA LEU A 29 5.15 3.35 -3.18
C LEU A 29 5.26 3.40 -1.64
N PRO A 30 4.80 2.37 -0.92
CA PRO A 30 4.86 2.32 0.53
C PRO A 30 6.31 2.43 1.05
N GLY A 31 6.53 3.20 2.12
CA GLY A 31 7.88 3.44 2.65
C GLY A 31 8.60 4.60 1.94
N LEU A 32 8.76 4.57 0.61
CA LEU A 32 9.43 5.65 -0.15
C LEU A 32 8.54 6.87 -0.41
N GLY A 33 7.25 6.64 -0.64
CA GLY A 33 6.22 7.63 -0.95
C GLY A 33 5.68 8.37 0.27
N GLU A 34 6.19 8.09 1.48
CA GLU A 34 5.71 8.67 2.73
C GLU A 34 6.00 10.17 2.85
N VAL A 35 5.13 10.90 3.56
CA VAL A 35 5.25 12.37 3.73
C VAL A 35 6.55 12.74 4.45
N ASN A 36 7.06 11.86 5.32
CA ASN A 36 8.29 12.06 6.08
C ASN A 36 9.56 12.05 5.22
N ILE A 37 9.49 11.53 3.98
CA ILE A 37 10.63 11.51 3.06
C ILE A 37 10.63 12.79 2.21
N PRO A 38 11.72 13.57 2.22
CA PRO A 38 11.84 14.75 1.37
C PRO A 38 11.62 14.42 -0.11
N VAL A 39 10.86 15.27 -0.81
CA VAL A 39 10.56 15.11 -2.25
C VAL A 39 11.83 14.97 -3.09
N ARG A 40 12.93 15.62 -2.68
CA ARG A 40 14.24 15.51 -3.34
C ARG A 40 14.77 14.07 -3.36
N ILE A 41 14.61 13.33 -2.27
CA ILE A 41 15.04 11.92 -2.19
C ILE A 41 14.15 11.06 -3.10
N LYS A 42 12.83 11.29 -3.07
CA LYS A 42 11.89 10.56 -3.94
C LYS A 42 12.23 10.74 -5.42
N LEU A 43 12.48 11.98 -5.84
CA LEU A 43 12.87 12.30 -7.22
C LEU A 43 14.25 11.74 -7.58
N ALA A 44 15.22 11.80 -6.66
CA ALA A 44 16.54 11.20 -6.90
C ALA A 44 16.46 9.67 -7.07
N THR A 45 15.68 8.98 -6.23
CA THR A 45 15.44 7.54 -6.36
C THR A 45 14.72 7.22 -7.67
N ALA A 46 13.68 7.98 -8.02
CA ALA A 46 12.98 7.80 -9.30
C ALA A 46 13.94 7.97 -10.49
N LEU A 47 14.79 8.99 -10.46
CA LEU A 47 15.76 9.26 -11.52
C LEU A 47 16.79 8.11 -11.65
N LEU A 48 17.32 7.61 -10.53
CA LEU A 48 18.24 6.46 -10.53
C LEU A 48 17.56 5.21 -11.07
N LEU A 49 16.32 4.93 -10.65
CA LEU A 49 15.56 3.78 -11.16
C LEU A 49 15.28 3.93 -12.66
N THR A 50 14.95 5.12 -13.16
CA THR A 50 14.79 5.36 -14.59
C THR A 50 16.07 5.08 -15.36
N MET A 51 17.23 5.50 -14.86
CA MET A 51 18.51 5.22 -15.51
C MET A 51 18.83 3.73 -15.59
N ILE A 52 18.37 2.93 -14.62
CA ILE A 52 18.56 1.47 -14.59
C ILE A 52 17.55 0.74 -15.48
N VAL A 53 16.28 1.16 -15.48
CA VAL A 53 15.18 0.47 -16.17
C VAL A 53 15.08 0.84 -17.65
N LEU A 54 15.44 2.08 -18.01
CA LEU A 54 15.38 2.57 -19.38
C LEU A 54 16.09 1.68 -20.42
N PRO A 55 17.35 1.20 -20.23
CA PRO A 55 18.01 0.39 -21.24
C PRO A 55 17.28 -0.93 -21.53
N LEU A 56 16.52 -1.46 -20.56
CA LEU A 56 15.75 -2.69 -20.72
C LEU A 56 14.47 -2.46 -21.54
N ASN A 57 13.84 -1.29 -21.38
CA ASN A 57 12.50 -1.01 -21.92
C ASN A 57 12.49 0.04 -23.05
N ARG A 58 13.66 0.48 -23.53
CA ARG A 58 13.78 1.49 -24.59
C ARG A 58 13.02 1.11 -25.87
N GLN A 59 13.01 -0.16 -26.23
CA GLN A 59 12.37 -0.65 -27.45
C GLN A 59 10.84 -0.61 -27.39
N ALA A 60 10.26 -0.51 -26.19
CA ALA A 60 8.82 -0.44 -26.00
C ALA A 60 8.22 0.92 -26.38
N TYR A 61 9.04 1.97 -26.46
CA TYR A 61 8.57 3.32 -26.78
C TYR A 61 8.76 3.64 -28.27
N GLN A 62 7.65 3.87 -28.97
CA GLN A 62 7.64 4.44 -30.31
C GLN A 62 7.26 5.92 -30.22
N VAL A 63 8.26 6.79 -30.27
CA VAL A 63 8.06 8.24 -30.16
C VAL A 63 8.22 8.92 -31.51
N ASP A 64 7.15 9.54 -31.99
CA ASP A 64 7.19 10.47 -33.11
C ASP A 64 7.26 11.92 -32.57
N LEU A 65 8.34 12.64 -32.90
CA LEU A 65 8.53 14.04 -32.49
C LEU A 65 7.86 15.05 -33.44
N GLN A 66 7.21 14.60 -34.50
CA GLN A 66 6.55 15.50 -35.46
C GLN A 66 5.31 16.18 -34.87
N ALA A 67 4.67 15.57 -33.87
CA ALA A 67 3.49 16.11 -33.21
C ALA A 67 3.64 16.10 -31.68
N LEU A 68 3.41 17.26 -31.05
CA LEU A 68 3.45 17.38 -29.59
C LEU A 68 2.22 16.76 -28.90
N SER A 69 1.07 16.70 -29.57
CA SER A 69 -0.18 16.20 -28.97
C SER A 69 -0.11 14.72 -28.58
N PRO A 70 0.35 13.77 -29.43
CA PRO A 70 0.53 12.37 -29.03
C PRO A 70 1.50 12.20 -27.87
N LEU A 71 2.58 12.99 -27.83
CA LEU A 71 3.58 12.92 -26.77
C LEU A 71 3.00 13.30 -25.40
N VAL A 72 2.20 14.36 -25.34
CA VAL A 72 1.53 14.79 -24.10
C VAL A 72 0.51 13.74 -23.66
N VAL A 73 -0.25 13.16 -24.58
CA VAL A 73 -1.19 12.07 -24.27
C VAL A 73 -0.45 10.86 -23.72
N MET A 74 0.65 10.43 -24.34
CA MET A 74 1.49 9.34 -23.82
C MET A 74 2.01 9.66 -22.42
N MET A 75 2.48 10.88 -22.16
CA MET A 75 2.96 11.28 -20.84
C MET A 75 1.89 11.14 -19.76
N VAL A 76 0.65 11.55 -20.05
CA VAL A 76 -0.47 11.38 -19.12
C VAL A 76 -0.75 9.90 -18.86
N HIS A 77 -0.71 9.05 -19.89
CA HIS A 77 -0.89 7.60 -19.72
C HIS A 77 0.19 6.99 -18.84
N GLU A 78 1.46 7.35 -19.05
CA GLU A 78 2.59 6.88 -18.23
C GLU A 78 2.41 7.25 -16.75
N ILE A 79 1.96 8.48 -16.47
CA ILE A 79 1.66 8.94 -15.11
C ILE A 79 0.52 8.11 -14.51
N VAL A 80 -0.57 7.90 -15.26
CA VAL A 80 -1.72 7.11 -14.78
C VAL A 80 -1.30 5.68 -14.47
N ILE A 81 -0.52 5.03 -15.33
CA ILE A 81 0.00 3.68 -15.09
C ILE A 81 0.87 3.66 -13.83
N GLY A 82 1.79 4.62 -13.69
CA GLY A 82 2.61 4.75 -12.49
C GLY A 82 1.78 4.94 -11.22
N ILE A 83 0.72 5.75 -11.28
CA ILE A 83 -0.23 5.93 -10.19
C ILE A 83 -0.92 4.61 -9.84
N VAL A 84 -1.41 3.87 -10.83
CA VAL A 84 -2.10 2.59 -10.61
C VAL A 84 -1.18 1.58 -9.93
N LEU A 85 0.06 1.43 -10.41
CA LEU A 85 1.04 0.51 -9.82
C LEU A 85 1.39 0.89 -8.37
N GLY A 86 1.68 2.18 -8.14
CA GLY A 86 1.98 2.67 -6.80
C GLY A 86 0.78 2.62 -5.85
N ALA A 87 -0.43 2.90 -6.35
CA ALA A 87 -1.67 2.82 -5.60
C ALA A 87 -1.98 1.38 -5.21
N THR A 88 -1.78 0.39 -6.08
CA THR A 88 -1.96 -1.03 -5.73
C THR A 88 -1.07 -1.41 -4.55
N ALA A 89 0.23 -1.10 -4.60
CA ALA A 89 1.14 -1.37 -3.49
C ALA A 89 0.72 -0.66 -2.19
N ARG A 90 0.27 0.60 -2.29
CA ARG A 90 -0.24 1.38 -1.15
C ARG A 90 -1.53 0.79 -0.56
N VAL A 91 -2.45 0.35 -1.41
CA VAL A 91 -3.71 -0.28 -1.00
C VAL A 91 -3.43 -1.59 -0.27
N THR A 92 -2.44 -2.37 -0.70
CA THR A 92 -2.00 -3.59 0.03
C THR A 92 -1.59 -3.27 1.46
N LEU A 93 -0.84 -2.18 1.71
CA LEU A 93 -0.51 -1.77 3.08
C LEU A 93 -1.71 -1.22 3.85
N SER A 94 -2.73 -0.69 3.17
CA SER A 94 -3.94 -0.23 3.86
C SER A 94 -4.67 -1.36 4.59
N ALA A 95 -4.44 -2.64 4.20
CA ALA A 95 -4.90 -3.80 4.95
C ALA A 95 -4.41 -3.81 6.41
N LEU A 96 -3.17 -3.37 6.67
CA LEU A 96 -2.61 -3.25 8.02
C LEU A 96 -3.25 -2.12 8.82
N GLN A 97 -3.60 -1.02 8.16
CA GLN A 97 -4.36 0.06 8.80
C GLN A 97 -5.76 -0.41 9.18
N VAL A 98 -6.46 -1.08 8.27
CA VAL A 98 -7.80 -1.66 8.54
C VAL A 98 -7.71 -2.65 9.70
N ALA A 99 -6.76 -3.57 9.67
CA ALA A 99 -6.56 -4.52 10.77
C ALA A 99 -6.30 -3.80 12.10
N GLY A 100 -5.40 -2.82 12.11
CA GLY A 100 -5.05 -2.07 13.30
C GLY A 100 -6.20 -1.25 13.87
N SER A 101 -7.03 -0.64 13.02
CA SER A 101 -8.23 0.09 13.45
C SER A 101 -9.25 -0.85 14.10
N VAL A 102 -9.50 -2.03 13.51
CA VAL A 102 -10.39 -3.03 14.10
C VAL A 102 -9.85 -3.54 15.43
N ILE A 103 -8.55 -3.85 15.51
CA ILE A 103 -7.89 -4.32 16.74
C ILE A 103 -8.01 -3.25 17.85
N ALA A 104 -7.67 -2.00 17.53
CA ALA A 104 -7.78 -0.89 18.48
C ALA A 104 -9.22 -0.71 19.00
N GLN A 105 -10.21 -0.89 18.13
CA GLN A 105 -11.62 -0.82 18.52
C GLN A 105 -12.01 -1.98 19.45
N GLN A 106 -11.58 -3.21 19.17
CA GLN A 106 -11.89 -4.38 20.02
C GLN A 106 -11.17 -4.34 21.37
N MET A 107 -9.98 -3.74 21.44
CA MET A 107 -9.24 -3.54 22.70
C MET A 107 -9.80 -2.39 23.55
N GLY A 108 -10.79 -1.63 23.05
CA GLY A 108 -11.33 -0.45 23.75
C GLY A 108 -10.50 0.82 23.62
N LEU A 109 -9.39 0.78 22.87
CA LEU A 109 -8.55 1.96 22.56
C LEU A 109 -9.25 2.93 21.60
N GLY A 110 -10.27 2.46 20.87
CA GLY A 110 -11.09 3.26 19.96
C GLY A 110 -12.27 3.99 20.62
N PHE A 111 -12.43 3.96 21.95
CA PHE A 111 -13.57 4.59 22.61
C PHE A 111 -13.62 6.12 22.38
N VAL A 112 -12.46 6.79 22.39
CA VAL A 112 -12.38 8.24 22.15
C VAL A 112 -12.89 8.61 20.75
N THR A 113 -12.56 7.81 19.72
CA THR A 113 -13.04 8.00 18.35
C THR A 113 -14.53 7.74 18.16
N ALA A 114 -15.15 6.91 19.01
CA ALA A 114 -16.59 6.65 18.95
C ALA A 114 -17.42 7.79 19.59
N VAL A 115 -16.84 8.47 20.58
CA VAL A 115 -17.47 9.61 21.27
C VAL A 115 -17.24 10.92 20.52
N ASP A 116 -16.02 11.14 20.04
CA ASP A 116 -15.67 12.31 19.24
C ASP A 116 -14.73 11.92 18.07
N PRO A 117 -15.26 11.80 16.84
CA PRO A 117 -14.47 11.45 15.67
C PRO A 117 -13.46 12.55 15.28
N THR A 118 -13.59 13.77 15.82
CA THR A 118 -12.63 14.87 15.56
C THR A 118 -11.34 14.74 16.37
N GLN A 119 -11.36 13.96 17.46
CA GLN A 119 -10.23 13.71 18.37
C GLN A 119 -9.38 12.48 17.98
N GLY A 120 -9.41 12.08 16.71
CA GLY A 120 -9.02 10.77 16.15
C GLY A 120 -7.57 10.27 16.29
N GLN A 121 -6.88 10.51 17.42
CA GLN A 121 -5.46 10.15 17.57
C GLN A 121 -5.21 8.74 18.12
N GLN A 122 -6.07 8.18 18.98
CA GLN A 122 -5.77 6.90 19.66
C GLN A 122 -6.06 5.65 18.81
N GLY A 123 -7.13 5.66 17.99
CA GLY A 123 -7.49 4.53 17.13
C GLY A 123 -6.49 4.23 16.01
N VAL A 124 -5.58 5.16 15.73
CA VAL A 124 -4.59 5.07 14.64
C VAL A 124 -3.27 4.44 15.13
N LEU A 125 -3.06 4.29 16.45
CA LEU A 125 -1.77 3.86 16.98
C LEU A 125 -1.39 2.42 16.57
N ILE A 126 -2.30 1.47 16.71
CA ILE A 126 -2.05 0.07 16.31
C ILE A 126 -1.90 -0.05 14.79
N GLY A 127 -2.72 0.69 14.02
CA GLY A 127 -2.60 0.74 12.56
C GLY A 127 -1.26 1.29 12.09
N ASN A 128 -0.79 2.37 12.70
CA ASN A 128 0.52 2.95 12.43
C ASN A 128 1.66 2.00 12.82
N PHE A 129 1.57 1.35 13.98
CA PHE A 129 2.55 0.36 14.41
C PHE A 129 2.64 -0.80 13.41
N LEU A 130 1.50 -1.40 13.04
CA LEU A 130 1.47 -2.49 12.06
C LEU A 130 1.99 -2.03 10.70
N THR A 131 1.62 -0.84 10.23
CA THR A 131 2.09 -0.30 8.94
C THR A 131 3.60 -0.09 8.95
N MET A 132 4.15 0.50 10.01
CA MET A 132 5.59 0.71 10.15
C MET A 132 6.34 -0.61 10.24
N LEU A 133 5.81 -1.59 10.99
CA LEU A 133 6.36 -2.94 11.05
C LEU A 133 6.30 -3.63 9.68
N GLY A 134 5.19 -3.50 8.94
CA GLY A 134 5.02 -4.05 7.61
C GLY A 134 6.02 -3.50 6.60
N VAL A 135 6.22 -2.18 6.59
CA VAL A 135 7.26 -1.53 5.77
C VAL A 135 8.65 -2.04 6.18
N THR A 136 8.93 -2.12 7.48
CA THR A 136 10.23 -2.59 7.98
C THR A 136 10.50 -4.03 7.53
N LEU A 137 9.50 -4.91 7.62
CA LEU A 137 9.63 -6.29 7.18
C LEU A 137 9.82 -6.39 5.67
N LEU A 138 9.11 -5.59 4.88
CA LEU A 138 9.25 -5.55 3.41
C LEU A 138 10.69 -5.19 2.97
N PHE A 139 11.36 -4.31 3.72
CA PHE A 139 12.78 -4.05 3.50
C PHE A 139 13.68 -5.16 4.06
N ALA A 140 13.35 -5.72 5.22
CA ALA A 140 14.14 -6.80 5.85
C ALA A 140 14.09 -8.14 5.08
N THR A 141 13.02 -8.39 4.33
CA THR A 141 12.83 -9.58 3.49
C THR A 141 13.16 -9.34 2.01
N ASP A 142 13.75 -8.19 1.69
CA ASP A 142 14.10 -7.81 0.31
C ASP A 142 12.91 -7.77 -0.67
N SER A 143 11.67 -7.76 -0.17
CA SER A 143 10.46 -7.72 -1.00
C SER A 143 10.32 -6.42 -1.81
N HIS A 144 11.07 -5.38 -1.47
CA HIS A 144 11.21 -4.18 -2.31
C HIS A 144 11.82 -4.48 -3.69
N HIS A 145 12.63 -5.53 -3.83
CA HIS A 145 13.12 -5.98 -5.14
C HIS A 145 11.99 -6.50 -6.04
N LEU A 146 10.97 -7.14 -5.46
CA LEU A 146 9.79 -7.58 -6.22
C LEU A 146 9.04 -6.38 -6.79
N VAL A 147 8.99 -5.26 -6.07
CA VAL A 147 8.36 -4.03 -6.56
C VAL A 147 9.12 -3.46 -7.76
N ILE A 148 10.46 -3.51 -7.74
CA ILE A 148 11.30 -3.10 -8.87
C ILE A 148 11.14 -4.06 -10.05
N ALA A 149 11.03 -5.36 -9.80
CA ALA A 149 10.76 -6.35 -10.85
C ALA A 149 9.39 -6.11 -11.51
N ALA A 150 8.35 -5.88 -10.70
CA ALA A 150 7.01 -5.55 -11.17
C ALA A 150 6.98 -4.25 -12.00
N LEU A 151 7.82 -3.26 -11.66
CA LEU A 151 7.99 -2.06 -12.49
C LEU A 151 8.51 -2.41 -13.89
N SER A 152 9.53 -3.27 -14.00
CA SER A 152 10.05 -3.67 -15.31
C SER A 152 9.04 -4.50 -16.10
N ASP A 153 8.34 -5.43 -15.45
CA ASP A 153 7.32 -6.25 -16.11
C ASP A 153 6.05 -5.47 -16.46
N SER A 154 5.77 -4.34 -15.80
CA SER A 154 4.65 -3.46 -16.15
C SER A 154 4.68 -2.98 -17.60
N TYR A 155 5.86 -2.94 -18.24
CA TYR A 155 6.02 -2.60 -19.65
C TYR A 155 5.52 -3.68 -20.61
N LYS A 156 5.42 -4.93 -20.15
CA LYS A 156 4.84 -6.04 -20.92
C LYS A 156 3.31 -6.03 -20.85
N ILE A 157 2.75 -5.61 -19.71
CA ILE A 157 1.30 -5.54 -19.48
C ILE A 157 0.73 -4.24 -20.08
N PHE A 158 1.40 -3.13 -19.82
CA PHE A 158 1.00 -1.79 -20.27
C PHE A 158 2.06 -1.24 -21.22
N ALA A 159 1.96 -1.66 -22.48
CA ALA A 159 2.83 -1.20 -23.55
C ALA A 159 2.65 0.32 -23.76
N PRO A 160 3.75 1.09 -23.83
CA PRO A 160 3.67 2.53 -24.08
C PRO A 160 2.97 2.85 -25.40
N GLY A 161 1.96 3.72 -25.34
CA GLY A 161 1.21 4.16 -26.53
C GLY A 161 -0.07 3.37 -26.81
N GLU A 162 -0.32 2.27 -26.11
CA GLU A 162 -1.63 1.63 -26.13
C GLU A 162 -2.63 2.35 -25.21
N LEU A 163 -3.88 2.46 -25.67
CA LEU A 163 -4.97 3.02 -24.88
C LEU A 163 -5.30 2.03 -23.76
N VAL A 164 -5.03 2.41 -22.51
CA VAL A 164 -5.43 1.62 -21.35
C VAL A 164 -6.96 1.65 -21.25
N PRO A 165 -7.66 0.50 -21.34
CA PRO A 165 -9.10 0.49 -21.17
C PRO A 165 -9.45 0.93 -19.74
N SER A 166 -10.21 2.01 -19.60
CA SER A 166 -10.59 2.56 -18.30
C SER A 166 -11.34 1.56 -17.40
N GLY A 167 -12.04 0.60 -18.02
CA GLY A 167 -12.71 -0.51 -17.32
C GLY A 167 -11.75 -1.45 -16.59
N ASP A 168 -10.57 -1.70 -17.14
CA ASP A 168 -9.58 -2.60 -16.55
C ASP A 168 -8.92 -1.96 -15.33
N VAL A 169 -8.68 -0.65 -15.38
CA VAL A 169 -8.14 0.12 -14.25
C VAL A 169 -9.12 0.17 -13.08
N ALA A 170 -10.41 0.42 -13.36
CA ALA A 170 -11.44 0.43 -12.32
C ALA A 170 -11.65 -0.96 -11.69
N SER A 171 -11.63 -2.00 -12.51
CA SER A 171 -11.70 -3.40 -12.04
C SER A 171 -10.50 -3.77 -11.18
N LEU A 172 -9.29 -3.38 -11.59
CA LEU A 172 -8.07 -3.60 -10.80
C LEU A 172 -8.11 -2.88 -9.46
N ALA A 173 -8.49 -1.60 -9.45
CA ALA A 173 -8.61 -0.81 -8.23
C ALA A 173 -9.63 -1.44 -7.26
N THR A 174 -10.83 -1.76 -7.74
CA THR A 174 -11.88 -2.36 -6.89
C THR A 174 -11.47 -3.72 -6.32
N LYS A 175 -10.81 -4.57 -7.12
CA LYS A 175 -10.23 -5.84 -6.65
C LYS A 175 -9.16 -5.62 -5.58
N ALA A 176 -8.23 -4.68 -5.79
CA ALA A 176 -7.17 -4.37 -4.83
C ALA A 176 -7.76 -3.88 -3.50
N PHE A 177 -8.74 -2.98 -3.53
CA PHE A 177 -9.43 -2.50 -2.32
C PHE A 177 -10.18 -3.62 -1.60
N ALA A 178 -10.95 -4.44 -2.32
CA ALA A 178 -11.69 -5.55 -1.73
C ALA A 178 -10.74 -6.58 -1.10
N ALA A 179 -9.62 -6.87 -1.76
CA ALA A 179 -8.61 -7.78 -1.26
C ALA A 179 -7.90 -7.22 -0.01
N ALA A 180 -7.53 -5.94 -0.01
CA ALA A 180 -6.94 -5.28 1.15
C ALA A 180 -7.88 -5.27 2.36
N PHE A 181 -9.17 -4.97 2.14
CA PHE A 181 -10.18 -5.01 3.21
C PHE A 181 -10.37 -6.44 3.75
N LYS A 182 -10.48 -7.43 2.85
CA LYS A 182 -10.60 -8.85 3.23
C LYS A 182 -9.43 -9.30 4.10
N ILE A 183 -8.21 -8.96 3.72
CA ILE A 183 -7.00 -9.32 4.49
C ILE A 183 -6.96 -8.55 5.81
N GLY A 184 -7.28 -7.25 5.82
CA GLY A 184 -7.37 -6.49 7.06
C GLY A 184 -8.36 -7.09 8.07
N LEU A 185 -9.51 -7.55 7.58
CA LEU A 185 -10.50 -8.25 8.39
C LEU A 185 -10.02 -9.63 8.85
N GLN A 186 -9.34 -10.38 7.98
CA GLN A 186 -8.78 -11.68 8.32
C GLN A 186 -7.69 -11.56 9.40
N LEU A 187 -6.81 -10.56 9.31
CA LEU A 187 -5.76 -10.29 10.30
C LEU A 187 -6.36 -9.88 11.66
N SER A 188 -7.51 -9.19 11.66
CA SER A 188 -8.20 -8.78 12.88
C SER A 188 -9.19 -9.83 13.43
N ALA A 189 -9.41 -10.95 12.72
CA ALA A 189 -10.37 -11.98 13.13
C ALA A 189 -10.17 -12.52 14.55
N PRO A 190 -8.94 -12.79 15.05
CA PRO A 190 -8.74 -13.23 16.43
C PRO A 190 -9.27 -12.21 17.46
N PHE A 191 -9.14 -10.93 17.15
CA PHE A 191 -9.59 -9.82 18.00
C PHE A 191 -11.09 -9.59 17.93
N LEU A 192 -11.71 -9.86 16.77
CA LEU A 192 -13.17 -9.86 16.65
C LEU A 192 -13.79 -10.93 17.54
N VAL A 193 -13.23 -12.15 17.53
CA VAL A 193 -13.70 -13.25 18.40
C VAL A 193 -13.48 -12.90 19.87
N PHE A 194 -12.28 -12.42 20.22
CA PHE A 194 -11.97 -11.96 21.56
C PHE A 194 -12.95 -10.87 22.03
N GLY A 195 -13.11 -9.81 21.25
CA GLY A 195 -13.97 -8.69 21.60
C GLY A 195 -15.43 -9.10 21.75
N LEU A 196 -15.93 -10.01 20.89
CA LEU A 196 -17.28 -10.56 21.02
C LEU A 196 -17.45 -11.32 22.35
N VAL A 197 -16.56 -12.26 22.65
CA VAL A 197 -16.61 -13.06 23.88
C VAL A 197 -16.47 -12.18 25.11
N PHE A 198 -15.55 -11.23 25.07
CA PHE A 198 -15.28 -10.31 26.18
C PHE A 198 -16.47 -9.40 26.46
N ASN A 199 -17.08 -8.80 25.43
CA ASN A 199 -18.26 -7.95 25.58
C ASN A 199 -19.49 -8.72 26.07
N ILE A 200 -19.69 -9.97 25.63
CA ILE A 200 -20.75 -10.84 26.16
C ILE A 200 -20.48 -11.12 27.65
N GLY A 201 -19.23 -11.44 28.01
CA GLY A 201 -18.83 -11.67 29.41
C GLY A 201 -19.09 -10.45 30.30
N LEU A 202 -18.72 -9.24 29.84
CA LEU A 202 -19.03 -8.00 30.54
C LEU A 202 -20.54 -7.75 30.64
N GLY A 203 -21.32 -8.03 29.59
CA GLY A 203 -22.77 -7.89 29.61
C GLY A 203 -23.44 -8.79 30.65
N VAL A 204 -22.99 -10.03 30.78
CA VAL A 204 -23.45 -10.95 31.84
C VAL A 204 -23.06 -10.41 33.22
N LEU A 205 -21.82 -9.95 33.38
CA LEU A 205 -21.35 -9.39 34.66
C LEU A 205 -22.15 -8.13 35.07
N ALA A 206 -22.48 -7.26 34.11
CA ALA A 206 -23.30 -6.07 34.35
C ALA A 206 -24.72 -6.41 34.80
N ARG A 207 -25.26 -7.54 34.32
CA ARG A 207 -26.57 -8.05 34.78
C ARG A 207 -26.49 -8.66 36.19
N LEU A 208 -25.38 -9.33 36.52
CA LEU A 208 -25.18 -9.97 37.82
C LEU A 208 -24.86 -8.97 38.93
N MET A 209 -24.12 -7.90 38.62
CA MET A 209 -23.71 -6.87 39.58
C MET A 209 -24.07 -5.46 39.06
N PRO A 210 -25.37 -5.07 39.04
CA PRO A 210 -25.81 -3.80 38.45
C PRO A 210 -25.25 -2.53 39.14
N GLN A 211 -24.88 -2.65 40.42
CA GLN A 211 -24.28 -1.55 41.18
C GLN A 211 -22.81 -1.30 40.83
N MET A 212 -22.15 -2.26 40.17
CA MET A 212 -20.77 -2.11 39.72
C MET A 212 -20.74 -1.43 38.35
N GLN A 213 -19.90 -0.40 38.22
CA GLN A 213 -19.62 0.19 36.90
C GLN A 213 -18.70 -0.73 36.11
N VAL A 214 -19.29 -1.75 35.46
CA VAL A 214 -18.55 -2.82 34.76
C VAL A 214 -17.56 -2.30 33.72
N TYR A 215 -17.85 -1.15 33.11
CA TYR A 215 -16.94 -0.50 32.16
C TYR A 215 -15.59 -0.10 32.78
N PHE A 216 -15.58 0.37 34.04
CA PHE A 216 -14.35 0.77 34.74
C PHE A 216 -13.39 -0.40 35.00
N VAL A 217 -13.92 -1.60 35.17
CA VAL A 217 -13.13 -2.83 35.34
C VAL A 217 -12.83 -3.48 33.99
N GLY A 218 -13.80 -3.45 33.08
CA GLY A 218 -13.72 -4.08 31.77
C GLY A 218 -12.72 -3.42 30.83
N ALA A 219 -12.63 -2.09 30.81
CA ALA A 219 -11.72 -1.40 29.89
C ALA A 219 -10.24 -1.72 30.16
N PRO A 220 -9.69 -1.59 31.40
CA PRO A 220 -8.30 -1.98 31.68
C PRO A 220 -8.03 -3.46 31.39
N LEU A 221 -8.98 -4.34 31.72
CA LEU A 221 -8.85 -5.78 31.49
C LEU A 221 -8.85 -6.12 29.99
N SER A 222 -9.69 -5.47 29.20
CA SER A 222 -9.74 -5.63 27.73
C SER A 222 -8.40 -5.27 27.10
N ILE A 223 -7.84 -4.13 27.52
CA ILE A 223 -6.55 -3.64 27.02
C ILE A 223 -5.44 -4.65 27.35
N LEU A 224 -5.38 -5.14 28.60
CA LEU A 224 -4.34 -6.06 29.04
C LEU A 224 -4.40 -7.41 28.30
N ILE A 225 -5.59 -8.01 28.19
CA ILE A 225 -5.78 -9.27 27.46
C ILE A 225 -5.56 -9.05 25.96
N GLY A 226 -6.05 -7.93 25.41
CA GLY A 226 -5.86 -7.56 24.02
C GLY A 226 -4.39 -7.45 23.63
N PHE A 227 -3.57 -6.79 24.45
CA PHE A 227 -2.12 -6.71 24.21
C PHE A 227 -1.43 -8.07 24.34
N LEU A 228 -1.88 -8.93 25.24
CA LEU A 228 -1.36 -10.29 25.37
C LEU A 228 -1.66 -11.11 24.11
N ILE A 229 -2.90 -11.08 23.62
CA ILE A 229 -3.28 -11.72 22.36
C ILE A 229 -2.48 -11.13 21.19
N PHE A 230 -2.31 -9.81 21.16
CA PHE A 230 -1.50 -9.12 20.15
C PHE A 230 -0.06 -9.60 20.15
N ALA A 231 0.60 -9.67 21.30
CA ALA A 231 1.96 -10.18 21.38
C ALA A 231 2.08 -11.64 20.89
N LEU A 232 1.10 -12.50 21.18
CA LEU A 232 1.12 -13.90 20.76
C LEU A 232 0.87 -14.09 19.26
N VAL A 233 0.00 -13.27 18.67
CA VAL A 233 -0.49 -13.45 17.30
C VAL A 233 0.25 -12.58 16.28
N LEU A 234 1.01 -11.57 16.73
CA LEU A 234 1.73 -10.61 15.88
C LEU A 234 2.61 -11.29 14.83
N THR A 235 3.40 -12.30 15.22
CA THR A 235 4.29 -13.01 14.29
C THR A 235 3.51 -13.72 13.19
N ALA A 236 2.43 -14.41 13.54
CA ALA A 236 1.59 -15.11 12.58
C ALA A 236 0.83 -14.13 11.65
N MET A 237 0.36 -13.00 12.20
CA MET A 237 -0.27 -11.93 11.44
C MET A 237 0.67 -11.35 10.39
N MET A 238 1.89 -10.98 10.80
CA MET A 238 2.86 -10.39 9.88
C MET A 238 3.35 -11.38 8.83
N GLY A 239 3.51 -12.66 9.19
CA GLY A 239 3.80 -13.72 8.21
C GLY A 239 2.70 -13.87 7.16
N THR A 240 1.44 -13.83 7.59
CA THR A 240 0.28 -13.88 6.67
C THR A 240 0.23 -12.64 5.76
N PHE A 241 0.53 -11.46 6.31
CA PHE A 241 0.60 -10.23 5.53
C PHE A 241 1.70 -10.28 4.46
N LEU A 242 2.91 -10.74 4.79
CA LEU A 242 4.01 -10.86 3.83
C LEU A 242 3.65 -11.80 2.68
N GLY A 243 3.11 -12.98 2.98
CA GLY A 243 2.69 -13.92 1.93
C GLY A 243 1.59 -13.35 1.02
N TYR A 244 0.68 -12.54 1.58
CA TYR A 244 -0.31 -11.82 0.78
C TYR A 244 0.33 -10.73 -0.10
N PHE A 245 1.24 -9.94 0.46
CA PHE A 245 1.95 -8.88 -0.27
C PHE A 245 2.72 -9.45 -1.47
N GLU A 246 3.45 -10.55 -1.26
CA GLU A 246 4.15 -11.28 -2.34
C GLU A 246 3.18 -11.82 -3.38
N GLY A 247 2.04 -12.37 -2.97
CA GLY A 247 0.99 -12.84 -3.87
C GLY A 247 0.43 -11.74 -4.78
N VAL A 248 0.15 -10.55 -4.23
CA VAL A 248 -0.32 -9.40 -5.01
C VAL A 248 0.75 -8.94 -6.01
N LEU A 249 2.02 -8.89 -5.60
CA LEU A 249 3.10 -8.53 -6.52
C LEU A 249 3.30 -9.56 -7.63
N HIS A 250 3.12 -10.85 -7.34
CA HIS A 250 3.18 -11.89 -8.36
C HIS A 250 2.04 -11.79 -9.38
N GLU A 251 0.84 -11.36 -8.98
CA GLU A 251 -0.26 -11.11 -9.93
C GLU A 251 0.06 -9.95 -10.89
N LEU A 252 0.86 -8.98 -10.43
CA LEU A 252 1.38 -7.88 -11.27
C LEU A 252 2.57 -8.29 -12.16
N MET A 253 3.07 -9.53 -12.04
CA MET A 253 4.21 -10.08 -12.79
C MET A 253 3.80 -11.35 -13.55
N PRO A 254 3.06 -11.25 -14.67
CA PRO A 254 2.74 -12.43 -15.48
C PRO A 254 4.05 -13.02 -16.02
N ARG A 255 4.31 -14.28 -15.63
CA ARG A 255 5.43 -15.08 -16.13
C ARG A 255 5.20 -15.51 -17.57
#